data_AF-A0A6G2AA87-F1
#
_entry.id   AF-A0A6G2AA87-F1
#
_cell.length_a   1.000
_cell.length_b   1.000
_cell.length_c   1.000
_cell.angle_alpha   90.00
_cell.angle_beta   90.00
_cell.angle_gamma   90.00
#
_symmetry.space_group_name_H-M   'P 1'
#
loop_
_entity.id
_entity.type
_entity.pdbx_description
1 polymer ?
#
loop_
_entity_poly.entity_id
_entity_poly.type
_entity_poly.pdbx_seq_one_letter_code
_entity_poly.pdbx_strand_id
1 'polypeptide(L)'
;MMTCKNCGYENKLGVRYCQRCGQYIEPKRTLAQEVKSLDFRSLAGVGRRDVNIAPLFTASPVQTPAKAHQTPSPVEPMPDGRWYCPDCGTLNASSERFCKNCGKVR
;
A
#
# COMPACT_ATOMS: atom_id res chain seq x y z
N MET A 1 -11.68 -3.00 11.17
CA MET A 1 -12.63 -3.20 10.06
C MET A 1 -13.20 -1.86 9.63
N MET A 2 -13.57 -1.71 8.35
CA MET A 2 -14.24 -0.51 7.87
C MET A 2 -15.48 -0.89 7.03
N THR A 3 -16.64 -0.36 7.40
CA THR A 3 -17.91 -0.66 6.75
C THR A 3 -18.13 0.25 5.55
N CYS A 4 -18.46 -0.31 4.40
CA CYS A 4 -18.78 0.46 3.20
C CYS A 4 -20.13 1.17 3.36
N LYS A 5 -20.14 2.50 3.24
CA LYS A 5 -21.38 3.30 3.33
C LYS A 5 -22.38 3.03 2.19
N ASN A 6 -21.92 2.48 1.06
CA ASN A 6 -22.76 2.21 -0.12
C ASN A 6 -23.49 0.86 -0.02
N CYS A 7 -22.83 -0.20 0.43
CA CYS A 7 -23.41 -1.56 0.42
C CYS A 7 -23.39 -2.28 1.77
N GLY A 8 -22.85 -1.68 2.83
CA GLY A 8 -22.77 -2.29 4.16
C GLY A 8 -21.65 -3.33 4.33
N TYR A 9 -20.90 -3.68 3.29
CA TYR A 9 -19.84 -4.68 3.39
C TYR A 9 -18.69 -4.26 4.31
N GLU A 10 -18.25 -5.16 5.18
CA GLU A 10 -17.10 -4.96 6.07
C GLU A 10 -15.79 -5.28 5.36
N ASN A 11 -14.99 -4.26 5.10
CA ASN A 11 -13.70 -4.39 4.42
C ASN A 11 -12.54 -4.55 5.42
N LYS A 12 -11.50 -5.26 4.96
CA LYS A 12 -10.20 -5.34 5.65
C LYS A 12 -9.54 -3.96 5.76
N LEU A 13 -8.69 -3.77 6.77
CA LEU A 13 -7.91 -2.55 6.91
C LEU A 13 -6.86 -2.46 5.78
N GLY A 14 -6.61 -1.25 5.29
CA GLY A 14 -5.58 -0.99 4.26
C GLY A 14 -6.06 -1.06 2.81
N VAL A 15 -7.30 -1.49 2.54
CA VAL A 15 -7.90 -1.39 1.20
C VAL A 15 -8.48 0.01 0.96
N ARG A 16 -8.46 0.49 -0.29
CA ARG A 16 -8.96 1.83 -0.69
C ARG A 16 -10.33 1.76 -1.37
N TYR A 17 -10.74 0.58 -1.80
CA TYR A 17 -12.01 0.34 -2.47
C TYR A 17 -12.74 -0.83 -1.84
N CYS A 18 -14.07 -0.75 -1.81
CA CYS A 18 -14.93 -1.79 -1.29
C CYS A 18 -14.81 -3.06 -2.14
N GLN A 19 -14.46 -4.16 -1.51
CA GLN A 19 -14.28 -5.46 -2.15
C GLN A 19 -15.60 -6.11 -2.60
N ARG A 20 -16.76 -5.48 -2.32
CA ARG A 20 -18.09 -5.96 -2.68
C ARG A 20 -18.81 -5.14 -3.75
N CYS A 21 -18.60 -3.83 -3.79
CA CYS A 21 -19.28 -2.93 -4.72
C CYS A 21 -18.35 -1.98 -5.50
N GLY A 22 -17.04 -2.01 -5.24
CA GLY A 22 -16.07 -1.16 -5.91
C GLY A 22 -16.08 0.31 -5.49
N GLN A 23 -16.91 0.71 -4.51
CA GLN A 23 -16.95 2.10 -4.04
C GLN A 23 -15.67 2.47 -3.30
N TYR A 24 -15.15 3.68 -3.54
CA TYR A 24 -14.01 4.21 -2.80
C TYR A 24 -14.33 4.31 -1.30
N ILE A 25 -13.39 3.89 -0.47
CA ILE A 25 -13.48 3.97 0.98
C ILE A 25 -12.19 4.57 1.54
N GLU A 26 -12.30 5.57 2.41
CA GLU A 26 -11.12 6.24 2.97
C GLU A 26 -10.37 5.30 3.92
N PRO A 27 -9.11 4.91 3.63
CA PRO A 27 -8.33 4.10 4.55
C PRO A 27 -8.02 4.92 5.81
N LYS A 28 -8.44 4.44 6.97
CA LYS A 28 -8.00 5.01 8.25
C LYS A 28 -6.49 4.83 8.33
N ARG A 29 -5.75 5.95 8.38
CA ARG A 29 -4.29 5.92 8.45
C ARG A 29 -3.86 5.03 9.62
N THR A 30 -2.92 4.13 9.38
CA THR A 30 -2.36 3.29 10.43
C THR A 30 -1.28 4.08 11.19
N LEU A 31 -1.05 3.73 12.47
CA LEU A 31 0.04 4.29 13.29
C LEU A 31 1.40 4.31 12.55
N ALA A 32 1.64 3.35 11.65
CA ALA A 32 2.83 3.28 10.80
C ALA A 32 2.98 4.48 9.82
N GLN A 33 1.88 5.09 9.38
CA GLN A 33 1.90 6.31 8.56
C GLN A 33 2.15 7.56 9.43
N GLU A 34 1.78 7.53 10.70
CA GLU A 34 1.97 8.62 11.66
C GLU A 34 3.42 8.69 12.18
N VAL A 35 4.06 7.53 12.40
CA VAL A 35 5.50 7.47 12.73
C VAL A 35 6.41 7.79 11.54
N LYS A 36 5.91 7.72 10.29
CA LYS A 36 6.62 8.26 9.12
C LYS A 36 6.57 9.79 9.03
N SER A 37 5.58 10.43 9.66
CA SER A 37 5.54 11.89 9.83
C SER A 37 6.28 12.38 11.08
N LEU A 38 6.63 11.48 12.01
CA LEU A 38 7.65 11.74 13.03
C LEU A 38 9.00 11.73 12.32
N ASP A 39 9.36 12.90 11.81
CA ASP A 39 10.51 13.14 10.95
C ASP A 39 11.83 12.89 11.70
N PHE A 40 12.28 11.62 11.72
CA PHE A 40 13.63 11.23 12.18
C PHE A 40 14.75 11.92 11.39
N ARG A 41 14.43 12.66 10.32
CA ARG A 41 15.34 13.58 9.63
C ARG A 41 15.82 14.73 10.53
N SER A 42 15.09 15.04 11.61
CA SER A 42 15.56 15.96 12.64
C SER A 42 16.63 15.35 13.56
N LEU A 43 16.81 14.02 13.54
CA LEU A 43 17.90 13.33 14.25
C LEU A 43 19.21 13.33 13.45
N ALA A 44 19.18 13.70 12.18
CA ALA A 44 20.37 13.98 11.38
C ALA A 44 20.91 15.38 11.74
N GLY A 45 21.40 15.53 12.98
CA GLY A 45 21.84 16.84 13.48
C GLY A 45 22.34 16.85 14.93
N VAL A 46 21.99 15.84 15.74
CA VAL A 46 22.62 15.59 17.04
C VAL A 46 23.97 14.89 16.82
N GLY A 47 24.89 15.63 16.22
CA GLY A 47 26.28 15.25 16.09
C GLY A 47 26.95 15.20 17.46
N ARG A 48 27.37 14.01 17.90
CA ARG A 48 28.52 13.91 18.81
C ARG A 48 29.75 14.34 18.02
N ARG A 49 30.50 15.28 18.58
CA ARG A 49 31.56 16.09 17.94
C ARG A 49 32.76 15.30 17.40
N ASP A 50 32.76 13.97 17.42
CA ASP A 50 33.95 13.15 17.20
C ASP A 50 33.79 12.02 16.18
N VAL A 51 32.72 12.00 15.38
CA VAL A 51 32.55 11.01 14.29
C VAL A 51 32.33 11.70 12.96
N ASN A 52 33.36 11.65 12.10
CA ASN A 52 33.33 12.17 10.74
C ASN A 52 32.67 11.12 9.81
N ILE A 53 31.34 11.18 9.68
CA ILE A 53 30.55 10.24 8.85
C ILE A 53 30.52 10.68 7.37
N ALA A 54 31.25 11.74 7.01
CA ALA A 54 31.27 12.33 5.68
C ALA A 54 31.56 11.36 4.51
N PRO A 55 32.41 10.31 4.61
CA PRO A 55 32.67 9.44 3.46
C PRO A 55 31.61 8.36 3.24
N LEU A 56 30.64 8.18 4.14
CA LEU A 56 29.58 7.17 3.97
C LEU A 56 28.41 7.66 3.10
N PHE A 57 28.38 8.94 2.73
CA PHE A 57 27.28 9.55 1.96
C PHE A 57 27.60 9.75 0.47
N THR A 58 28.82 9.47 0.01
CA THR A 58 29.21 9.62 -1.41
C THR A 58 29.00 8.36 -2.25
N ALA A 59 28.65 7.23 -1.63
CA ALA A 59 28.22 6.03 -2.36
C ALA A 59 26.77 6.23 -2.83
N SER A 60 26.60 6.77 -4.04
CA SER A 60 25.31 6.71 -4.73
C SER A 60 24.94 5.24 -4.92
N PRO A 61 23.84 4.73 -4.33
CA PRO A 61 23.41 3.39 -4.65
C PRO A 61 23.01 3.41 -6.12
N VAL A 62 23.67 2.60 -6.95
CA VAL A 62 23.21 2.28 -8.29
C VAL A 62 21.84 1.65 -8.10
N GLN A 63 20.79 2.45 -8.26
CA GLN A 63 19.41 1.99 -8.29
C GLN A 63 19.23 1.29 -9.64
N THR A 64 19.73 0.06 -9.76
CA THR A 64 19.07 -0.91 -10.63
C THR A 64 17.59 -0.86 -10.26
N PRO A 65 16.66 -0.71 -11.23
CA PRO A 65 15.25 -0.75 -10.93
C PRO A 65 14.97 -2.12 -10.34
N ALA A 66 14.91 -2.17 -9.00
CA ALA A 66 14.49 -3.36 -8.30
C ALA A 66 13.11 -3.67 -8.89
N LYS A 67 13.01 -4.82 -9.56
CA LYS A 67 11.75 -5.40 -9.99
C LYS A 67 10.93 -5.49 -8.71
N ALA A 68 10.07 -4.48 -8.49
CA ALA A 68 9.33 -4.34 -7.24
C ALA A 68 8.55 -5.63 -7.11
N HIS A 69 8.97 -6.48 -6.16
CA HIS A 69 8.21 -7.66 -5.80
C HIS A 69 6.86 -7.12 -5.33
N GLN A 70 5.87 -7.19 -6.21
CA GLN A 70 4.53 -6.73 -5.91
C GLN A 70 4.01 -7.66 -4.84
N THR A 71 3.95 -7.18 -3.60
CA THR A 71 3.22 -7.86 -2.54
C THR A 71 1.76 -8.01 -2.99
N PRO A 72 1.20 -9.23 -2.98
CA PRO A 72 -0.20 -9.44 -3.35
C PRO A 72 -1.13 -8.53 -2.55
N SER A 73 -2.05 -7.86 -3.24
CA SER A 73 -3.06 -7.05 -2.57
C SER A 73 -4.03 -7.97 -1.81
N PRO A 74 -4.47 -7.63 -0.59
CA PRO A 74 -5.41 -8.47 0.15
C PRO A 74 -6.79 -8.41 -0.53
N VAL A 75 -7.13 -9.43 -1.33
CA VAL A 75 -8.39 -9.54 -2.06
C VAL A 75 -9.29 -10.62 -1.46
N GLU A 76 -10.55 -10.27 -1.24
CA GLU A 76 -11.64 -11.20 -0.91
C GLU A 76 -12.58 -11.35 -2.12
N PRO A 77 -12.50 -12.47 -2.86
CA PRO A 77 -13.41 -12.74 -3.96
C PRO A 77 -14.87 -12.90 -3.51
N MET A 78 -15.80 -12.56 -4.39
CA MET A 78 -17.23 -12.84 -4.22
C MET A 78 -17.54 -14.34 -4.42
N PRO A 79 -18.74 -14.83 -4.04
CA PRO A 79 -19.11 -16.24 -4.20
C PRO A 79 -19.02 -16.78 -5.64
N ASP A 80 -19.19 -15.92 -6.64
CA ASP A 80 -19.01 -16.22 -8.06
C ASP A 80 -17.53 -16.13 -8.53
N GLY A 81 -16.62 -15.86 -7.61
CA GLY A 81 -15.18 -15.75 -7.81
C GLY A 81 -14.71 -14.43 -8.43
N ARG A 82 -15.63 -13.57 -8.89
CA ARG A 82 -15.27 -12.22 -9.33
C ARG A 82 -14.71 -11.43 -8.13
N TRP A 83 -13.93 -10.39 -8.40
CA TRP A 83 -13.32 -9.61 -7.33
C TRP A 83 -13.14 -8.14 -7.71
N TYR A 84 -13.32 -7.25 -6.74
CA TYR A 84 -13.01 -5.83 -6.87
C TYR A 84 -11.57 -5.56 -6.44
N CYS A 85 -10.81 -4.84 -7.27
CA CYS A 85 -9.44 -4.46 -6.94
C CYS A 85 -9.42 -3.50 -5.73
N PRO A 86 -8.71 -3.82 -4.64
CA PRO A 86 -8.67 -2.99 -3.44
C PRO A 86 -7.88 -1.69 -3.65
N ASP A 87 -7.11 -1.58 -4.74
CA ASP A 87 -6.29 -0.42 -5.07
C ASP A 87 -6.95 0.56 -6.03
N CYS A 88 -7.84 0.11 -6.92
CA CYS A 88 -8.47 0.97 -7.94
C CYS A 88 -9.97 0.74 -8.18
N GLY A 89 -10.61 -0.22 -7.48
CA GLY A 89 -12.05 -0.46 -7.55
C GLY A 89 -12.55 -1.17 -8.81
N THR A 90 -11.67 -1.63 -9.70
CA THR A 90 -12.06 -2.34 -10.91
C THR A 90 -12.57 -3.75 -10.60
N LEU A 91 -13.71 -4.14 -11.19
CA LEU A 91 -14.24 -5.50 -11.15
C LEU A 91 -13.50 -6.39 -12.16
N ASN A 92 -12.89 -7.45 -11.67
CA ASN A 92 -12.13 -8.44 -12.45
C ASN A 92 -12.83 -9.81 -12.41
N ALA A 93 -12.65 -10.62 -13.45
CA ALA A 93 -13.19 -11.97 -13.52
C ALA A 93 -12.47 -12.94 -12.55
N SER A 94 -13.09 -14.09 -12.28
CA SER A 94 -12.53 -15.10 -11.37
C SER A 94 -11.20 -15.69 -11.85
N SER A 95 -10.99 -15.77 -13.16
CA SER A 95 -9.74 -16.24 -13.78
C SER A 95 -8.61 -15.21 -13.74
N GLU A 96 -8.90 -13.92 -13.50
CA GLU A 96 -7.91 -12.85 -13.56
C GLU A 96 -7.05 -12.83 -12.28
N ARG A 97 -5.74 -13.00 -12.45
CA ARG A 97 -4.73 -12.85 -11.37
C ARG A 97 -4.26 -11.41 -11.20
N PHE A 98 -4.26 -10.64 -12.29
CA PHE A 98 -3.86 -9.24 -12.30
C PHE A 98 -5.10 -8.39 -12.56
N CYS A 99 -5.17 -7.23 -11.91
CA CYS A 99 -6.23 -6.28 -12.17
C CYS A 99 -6.08 -5.75 -13.59
N LYS A 100 -7.13 -5.87 -14.42
CA LYS A 100 -7.11 -5.43 -15.82
C LYS A 100 -6.93 -3.93 -16.04
N ASN A 101 -7.11 -3.12 -14.98
CA ASN A 101 -6.91 -1.67 -15.02
C ASN A 101 -5.54 -1.24 -14.49
N CYS A 102 -5.20 -1.55 -13.23
CA CYS A 102 -3.96 -1.05 -12.60
C CYS A 102 -2.79 -2.05 -12.60
N GLY A 103 -2.98 -3.28 -13.11
CA GLY A 103 -1.93 -4.29 -13.24
C GLY A 103 -1.45 -4.95 -11.95
N LYS A 104 -1.97 -4.57 -10.78
CA LYS A 104 -1.61 -5.20 -9.50
C LYS A 104 -2.16 -6.63 -9.39
N VAL A 105 -1.38 -7.49 -8.74
CA VAL A 105 -1.75 -8.88 -8.45
C VAL A 105 -2.68 -8.98 -7.24
N ARG A 106 -3.72 -9.82 -7.33
CA ARG A 106 -4.64 -10.15 -6.24
C ARG A 106 -4.08 -11.19 -5.27
#